data_AF-A0AAX0RZ08-F1
#
_entry.id   AF-A0AAX0RZ08-F1
#
_cell.length_a   1.000
_cell.length_b   1.000
_cell.length_c   1.000
_cell.angle_alpha   90.00
_cell.angle_beta   90.00
_cell.angle_gamma   90.00
#
_symmetry.space_group_name_H-M   'P 1'
#
loop_
_entity.id
_entity.type
_entity.pdbx_description
1 polymer ?
#
loop_
_entity_poly.entity_id
_entity_poly.type
_entity_poly.pdbx_seq_one_letter_code
_entity_poly.pdbx_strand_id
1 'polypeptide(L)'
;MRQNSELVLTKEDILRMIVKHLDVFPLTSLEAIREVIRSSLKQQGLIFGVTEHSGGGTITNRERISDEDTLLINDCIYDLLYTRVITPGINDDNLDLPWIHVSDKEKLKTYLNE
;
A
#
# COMPACT_ATOMS: atom_id res chain seq x y z
N MET A 1 -17.20 -19.48 21.42
CA MET A 1 -16.27 -18.33 21.51
C MET A 1 -15.53 -18.26 20.19
N ARG A 2 -15.97 -17.39 19.27
CA ARG A 2 -15.23 -17.16 18.03
C ARG A 2 -14.02 -16.34 18.41
N GLN A 3 -12.83 -16.90 18.24
CA GLN A 3 -11.60 -16.14 18.30
C GLN A 3 -11.69 -15.12 17.15
N ASN A 4 -12.06 -13.88 17.48
CA ASN A 4 -11.72 -12.74 16.65
C ASN A 4 -10.20 -12.66 16.76
N SER A 5 -9.51 -13.39 15.88
CA SER A 5 -8.13 -13.09 15.58
C SER A 5 -8.15 -11.65 15.08
N GLU A 6 -7.75 -10.70 15.92
CA GLU A 6 -7.35 -9.38 15.46
C GLU A 6 -6.36 -9.66 14.33
N LEU A 7 -6.80 -9.43 13.09
CA LEU A 7 -5.95 -9.47 11.92
C LEU A 7 -5.05 -8.23 12.05
N VAL A 8 -3.98 -8.38 12.83
CA VAL A 8 -2.95 -7.37 12.97
C VAL A 8 -2.27 -7.30 11.62
N LEU A 9 -2.41 -6.15 10.95
CA LEU A 9 -1.74 -5.90 9.68
C LEU A 9 -0.23 -5.89 9.91
N THR A 10 0.49 -6.84 9.31
CA THR A 10 1.94 -6.91 9.46
C THR A 10 2.65 -6.14 8.35
N LYS A 11 3.90 -5.78 8.62
CA LYS A 11 4.80 -5.20 7.61
C LYS A 11 4.94 -6.11 6.39
N GLU A 12 5.01 -7.42 6.62
CA GLU A 12 5.14 -8.44 5.56
C GLU A 12 3.91 -8.48 4.66
N ASP A 13 2.70 -8.35 5.22
CA ASP A 13 1.46 -8.31 4.44
C ASP A 13 1.43 -7.11 3.50
N ILE A 14 1.73 -5.92 4.02
CA ILE A 14 1.79 -4.69 3.22
C ILE A 14 2.88 -4.81 2.15
N LEU A 15 4.08 -5.25 2.54
CA LEU A 15 5.20 -5.38 1.60
C LEU A 15 4.84 -6.33 0.46
N ARG A 16 4.19 -7.46 0.76
CA ARG A 16 3.69 -8.42 -0.24
C ARG A 16 2.65 -7.78 -1.17
N MET A 17 1.76 -6.94 -0.66
CA MET A 17 0.80 -6.21 -1.49
C MET A 17 1.50 -5.22 -2.43
N ILE A 18 2.46 -4.44 -1.92
CA ILE A 18 3.24 -3.49 -2.72
C ILE A 18 4.03 -4.22 -3.81
N VAL A 19 4.74 -5.29 -3.45
CA VAL A 19 5.60 -6.04 -4.36
C VAL A 19 4.80 -6.71 -5.47
N LYS A 20 3.63 -7.30 -5.16
CA LYS A 20 2.72 -7.84 -6.19
C LYS A 20 2.24 -6.77 -7.16
N HIS A 21 1.93 -5.57 -6.67
CA HIS A 21 1.57 -4.45 -7.54
C HIS A 21 2.73 -4.04 -8.44
N LEU A 22 3.94 -3.92 -7.88
CA LEU A 22 5.15 -3.54 -8.61
C LEU A 22 5.61 -4.59 -9.64
N ASP A 23 5.33 -5.88 -9.41
CA ASP A 23 5.64 -6.94 -10.38
C ASP A 23 4.78 -6.82 -11.66
N VAL A 24 3.51 -6.39 -11.51
CA VAL A 24 2.59 -6.15 -12.63
C VAL A 24 2.79 -4.75 -13.23
N PHE A 25 3.01 -3.74 -12.39
CA PHE A 25 3.17 -2.33 -12.74
C PHE A 25 4.52 -1.80 -12.28
N PRO A 26 5.62 -2.15 -12.99
CA PRO A 26 6.97 -1.76 -12.61
C PRO A 26 7.24 -0.26 -12.74
N LEU A 27 6.33 0.49 -13.38
CA LEU A 27 6.32 1.95 -13.42
C LEU A 27 4.98 2.43 -12.86
N THR A 28 5.02 3.12 -11.71
CA THR A 28 3.81 3.51 -10.98
C THR A 28 4.06 4.78 -10.15
N SER A 29 3.00 5.36 -9.59
CA SER A 29 3.11 6.43 -8.60
C SER A 29 2.98 5.89 -7.17
N LEU A 30 3.53 6.64 -6.19
CA LEU A 30 3.32 6.35 -4.76
C LEU A 30 1.84 6.35 -4.36
N GLU A 31 1.03 7.21 -4.99
CA GLU A 31 -0.40 7.27 -4.74
C GLU A 31 -1.12 5.99 -5.19
N ALA A 32 -0.78 5.45 -6.36
CA ALA A 32 -1.35 4.20 -6.84
C ALA A 32 -1.04 3.03 -5.90
N ILE A 33 0.18 2.97 -5.35
CA ILE A 33 0.56 1.97 -4.34
C ILE A 33 -0.32 2.07 -3.10
N ARG A 34 -0.50 3.30 -2.58
CA ARG A 34 -1.37 3.56 -1.42
C ARG A 34 -2.82 3.19 -1.67
N GLU A 35 -3.36 3.47 -2.86
CA GLU A 35 -4.74 3.09 -3.22
C GLU A 35 -4.92 1.57 -3.33
N VAL A 36 -3.91 0.86 -3.84
CA VAL A 36 -3.96 -0.62 -3.92
C VAL A 36 -3.98 -1.22 -2.52
N ILE A 37 -3.10 -0.76 -1.62
CA ILE A 37 -3.10 -1.22 -0.24
C ILE A 37 -4.45 -0.89 0.42
N ARG A 38 -4.93 0.36 0.31
CA ARG A 38 -6.23 0.76 0.85
C ARG A 38 -7.36 -0.14 0.37
N SER A 39 -7.39 -0.42 -0.94
CA SER A 39 -8.40 -1.28 -1.55
C SER A 39 -8.32 -2.71 -1.02
N SER A 40 -7.11 -3.23 -0.84
CA SER A 40 -6.87 -4.57 -0.29
C SER A 40 -7.31 -4.66 1.18
N LEU A 41 -6.96 -3.67 2.01
CA LEU A 41 -7.38 -3.58 3.41
C LEU A 41 -8.91 -3.49 3.54
N LYS A 42 -9.56 -2.72 2.66
CA LYS A 42 -11.01 -2.63 2.59
C LYS A 42 -11.65 -3.97 2.21
N GLN A 43 -11.08 -4.69 1.25
CA GLN A 43 -11.56 -6.03 0.87
C GLN A 43 -11.41 -7.05 1.98
N GLN A 44 -10.35 -6.94 2.79
CA GLN A 44 -10.10 -7.80 3.94
C GLN A 44 -10.97 -7.44 5.16
N GLY A 45 -11.79 -6.39 5.09
CA GLY A 45 -12.60 -5.93 6.21
C GLY A 45 -11.76 -5.36 7.36
N LEU A 46 -10.54 -4.91 7.08
CA LEU A 46 -9.66 -4.24 8.04
C LEU A 46 -9.97 -2.74 8.14
N ILE A 47 -10.64 -2.20 7.12
CA ILE A 47 -11.13 -0.83 7.08
C ILE A 47 -12.59 -0.89 6.62
N PHE A 48 -13.52 -0.39 7.42
CA PHE A 48 -14.94 -0.39 7.07
C PHE A 48 -15.35 1.01 6.57
N GLY A 49 -16.06 1.07 5.45
CA GLY A 49 -16.78 2.31 5.13
C GLY A 49 -18.00 2.39 6.03
N VAL A 50 -17.96 3.18 7.11
CA VAL A 50 -19.15 3.39 7.92
C VAL A 50 -20.10 4.29 7.12
N THR A 51 -21.17 3.69 6.61
CA THR A 51 -22.28 4.44 6.01
C THR A 51 -23.25 4.78 7.12
N GLU A 52 -23.09 5.97 7.72
CA GLU A 52 -24.05 6.47 8.71
C GLU A 52 -25.27 7.01 8.00
N HIS A 53 -26.44 6.46 8.35
CA HIS A 53 -27.72 6.98 7.92
C HIS A 53 -28.24 7.94 8.99
N SER A 54 -28.06 9.24 8.77
CA SER A 54 -28.56 10.30 9.65
C SER A 54 -29.66 11.10 8.93
N GLY A 55 -30.90 10.92 9.41
CA GLY A 55 -32.00 11.90 9.35
C GLY A 55 -32.48 12.46 8.00
N GLY A 56 -31.95 12.03 6.84
CA GLY A 56 -32.37 12.53 5.53
C GLY A 56 -31.30 12.49 4.44
N GLY A 57 -30.07 12.09 4.76
CA GLY A 57 -29.00 11.90 3.79
C GLY A 57 -28.08 10.74 4.17
N THR A 58 -27.51 10.09 3.17
CA THR A 58 -26.48 9.06 3.36
C THR A 58 -25.14 9.78 3.51
N ILE A 59 -24.57 9.80 4.71
CA ILE A 59 -23.19 10.28 4.92
C ILE A 59 -22.29 9.06 4.84
N THR A 60 -21.52 8.97 3.76
CA THR A 60 -20.46 7.95 3.65
C THR A 60 -19.25 8.46 4.41
N ASN A 61 -19.11 8.09 5.68
CA ASN A 61 -17.84 8.29 6.39
C ASN A 61 -16.86 7.26 5.83
N ARG A 62 -15.93 7.70 4.97
CA ARG A 62 -14.74 6.92 4.65
C ARG A 62 -13.95 6.83 5.95
N GLU A 63 -13.99 5.70 6.66
CA GLU A 63 -12.99 5.46 7.71
C GLU A 63 -11.63 5.68 7.09
N ARG A 64 -10.87 6.58 7.72
CA ARG A 64 -9.49 6.85 7.34
C ARG A 64 -8.67 5.65 7.78
N ILE A 65 -7.73 5.23 6.92
CA ILE A 65 -6.61 4.36 7.33
C ILE A 65 -6.05 4.95 8.63
N SER A 66 -5.78 4.12 9.64
CA SER A 66 -5.21 4.61 10.89
C SER A 66 -3.84 5.28 10.62
N ASP A 67 -3.42 6.20 11.49
CA ASP A 67 -2.10 6.82 11.35
C ASP A 67 -0.99 5.74 11.45
N GLU A 68 -1.22 4.69 12.25
CA GLU A 68 -0.31 3.54 12.41
C GLU A 68 -0.16 2.74 11.12
N ASP A 69 -1.27 2.39 10.47
CA ASP A 69 -1.24 1.70 9.17
C ASP A 69 -0.59 2.58 8.09
N THR A 70 -0.84 3.89 8.13
CA THR A 70 -0.22 4.85 7.20
C THR A 70 1.29 4.90 7.38
N LEU A 71 1.77 4.91 8.62
CA LEU A 71 3.20 4.84 8.94
C LEU A 71 3.79 3.53 8.44
N LEU A 72 3.13 2.40 8.68
CA LEU A 72 3.60 1.09 8.25
C LEU A 72 3.71 0.97 6.72
N ILE A 73 2.75 1.53 5.99
CA ILE A 73 2.81 1.64 4.53
C ILE A 73 4.01 2.47 4.08
N ASN A 74 4.21 3.64 4.70
CA ASN A 74 5.34 4.51 4.36
C ASN A 74 6.67 3.83 4.65
N ASP A 75 6.81 3.14 5.78
CA ASP A 75 8.00 2.38 6.15
C ASP A 75 8.34 1.31 5.10
N CYS A 76 7.34 0.58 4.60
CA CYS A 76 7.56 -0.38 3.52
C CYS A 76 8.04 0.28 2.23
N ILE A 77 7.47 1.44 1.87
CA ILE A 77 7.90 2.19 0.69
C ILE A 77 9.34 2.70 0.86
N TYR A 78 9.67 3.21 2.05
CA TYR A 78 11.03 3.68 2.35
C TYR A 78 12.05 2.54 2.32
N ASP A 79 11.71 1.36 2.84
CA ASP A 79 12.59 0.19 2.73
C ASP A 79 12.89 -0.17 1.27
N LEU A 80 11.87 -0.17 0.40
CA LEU A 80 12.05 -0.45 -1.02
C LEU A 80 12.91 0.63 -1.73
N LEU A 81 12.78 1.89 -1.31
CA LEU A 81 13.64 2.99 -1.78
C LEU A 81 15.08 2.83 -1.28
N TYR A 82 15.29 2.57 0.01
CA TYR A 82 16.61 2.44 0.62
C TYR A 82 17.39 1.23 0.09
N THR A 83 16.69 0.13 -0.16
CA THR A 83 17.28 -1.10 -0.74
C THR A 83 17.50 -1.01 -2.26
N ARG A 84 17.05 0.08 -2.89
CA ARG A 84 17.08 0.33 -4.34
C ARG A 84 16.33 -0.75 -5.13
N VAL A 85 15.22 -1.26 -4.57
CA VAL A 85 14.27 -2.08 -5.32
C VAL A 85 13.45 -1.19 -6.25
N ILE A 86 13.07 -0.02 -5.73
CA ILE A 86 12.43 1.05 -6.48
C ILE A 86 13.31 2.30 -6.45
N THR A 87 13.23 3.10 -7.50
CA THR A 87 13.94 4.37 -7.61
C THR A 87 13.06 5.43 -8.28
N PRO A 88 13.22 6.72 -7.91
CA PRO A 88 12.59 7.81 -8.64
C PRO A 88 13.11 7.88 -10.08
N GLY A 89 12.21 8.02 -11.06
CA GLY A 89 12.53 8.48 -12.42
C GLY A 89 13.41 7.60 -13.32
N ILE A 90 13.36 7.84 -14.63
CA ILE A 90 14.20 7.15 -15.65
C ILE A 90 14.73 8.07 -16.79
N ASN A 91 14.29 9.33 -16.88
CA ASN A 91 14.65 10.23 -17.99
C ASN A 91 15.02 11.64 -17.46
N ASP A 92 15.68 12.46 -18.28
CA ASP A 92 16.21 13.81 -17.94
C ASP A 92 15.15 14.82 -17.41
N ASP A 93 13.85 14.53 -17.56
CA ASP A 93 12.73 15.31 -17.01
C ASP A 93 12.20 14.80 -15.64
N ASN A 94 12.72 13.67 -15.12
CA ASN A 94 12.20 13.00 -13.92
C ASN A 94 13.18 13.06 -12.74
N LEU A 95 13.32 14.23 -12.12
CA LEU A 95 14.12 14.39 -10.91
C LEU A 95 13.39 14.03 -9.62
N ASP A 96 12.05 13.90 -9.62
CA ASP A 96 11.31 13.88 -8.36
C ASP A 96 10.18 12.85 -8.28
N LEU A 97 9.88 12.49 -7.03
CA LEU A 97 8.61 11.93 -6.62
C LEU A 97 7.44 12.72 -7.26
N PRO A 98 6.30 12.08 -7.57
CA PRO A 98 5.81 10.83 -6.99
C PRO A 98 5.97 9.59 -7.87
N TRP A 99 6.62 9.69 -9.03
CA TRP A 99 6.79 8.58 -9.96
C TRP A 99 8.00 7.73 -9.61
N ILE A 100 7.78 6.43 -9.52
CA ILE A 100 8.82 5.44 -9.21
C ILE A 100 8.83 4.34 -10.26
N HIS A 101 9.98 3.71 -10.41
CA HIS A 101 10.12 2.49 -11.18
C HIS A 101 10.86 1.41 -10.39
N VAL A 102 10.60 0.15 -10.72
CA VAL A 102 11.36 -1.00 -10.22
C VAL A 102 12.71 -1.01 -10.93
N SER A 103 13.77 -0.65 -10.21
CA SER A 103 15.15 -0.68 -10.71
C SER A 103 15.83 -2.03 -10.56
N ASP A 104 15.42 -2.82 -9.55
CA ASP A 104 15.99 -4.13 -9.28
C ASP A 104 14.90 -5.20 -9.18
N LYS A 105 14.62 -5.85 -10.32
CA LYS A 105 13.61 -6.92 -10.41
C LYS A 105 14.01 -8.19 -9.67
N GLU A 106 15.31 -8.45 -9.49
CA GLU A 106 15.77 -9.65 -8.79
C GLU A 106 15.55 -9.49 -7.30
N LYS A 107 15.88 -8.31 -6.74
CA LYS A 107 15.53 -7.98 -5.35
C LYS A 107 14.03 -7.89 -5.14
N LEU A 108 13.26 -7.37 -6.10
CA LEU A 108 11.80 -7.38 -5.98
C LEU A 108 11.26 -8.81 -5.79
N LYS A 109 11.82 -9.79 -6.51
CA LYS A 109 11.42 -11.20 -6.42
C LYS A 109 11.79 -11.88 -5.10
N THR A 110 12.80 -11.40 -4.37
CA THR A 110 13.12 -12.00 -3.06
C THR A 110 11.95 -11.82 -2.09
N TYR A 111 11.18 -10.73 -2.21
CA TYR A 111 9.98 -10.48 -1.41
C TYR A 111 8.73 -11.26 -1.87
N LEU A 112 8.78 -11.93 -3.04
CA LEU A 112 7.70 -12.78 -3.54
C LEU A 112 7.87 -14.27 -3.16
N ASN A 113 9.10 -14.69 -2.86
CA ASN A 113 9.47 -16.09 -2.68
C ASN A 113 9.59 -16.51 -1.20
N GLU A 114 9.24 -15.64 -0.25
CA GLU A 114 9.09 -15.93 1.18
C GLU A 114 7.61 -16.11 1.56
#